data_AF-A0A4Q6IGH1-F1
#
_entry.id   AF-A0A4Q6IGH1-F1
#
_cell.length_a   1.000
_cell.length_b   1.000
_cell.length_c   1.000
_cell.angle_alpha   90.00
_cell.angle_beta   90.00
_cell.angle_gamma   90.00
#
_symmetry.space_group_name_H-M   'P 1'
#
loop_
_entity.id
_entity.type
_entity.pdbx_description
1 polymer ?
#
loop_
_entity_poly.entity_id
_entity_poly.type
_entity_poly.pdbx_seq_one_letter_code
_entity_poly.pdbx_strand_id
1 'polypeptide(L)' 'MKVQMIQRAADVLFDVPDEVHEEIITLIQAVAEDPETQVADLAAAFGEWCWLVYTRRGDVIEVLDVGCAR' A
#
# COMPACT_ATOMS: atom_id res chain seq x y z
N MET A 1 -0.03 13.91 -1.31
CA MET A 1 0.47 12.79 -0.49
C MET A 1 1.71 12.23 -1.15
N LYS A 2 2.78 11.98 -0.40
CA LYS A 2 3.98 11.27 -0.89
C LYS A 2 3.91 9.82 -0.44
N VAL A 3 4.07 8.88 -1.36
CA VAL A 3 4.19 7.46 -1.04
C VAL A 3 5.66 7.06 -1.06
N GLN A 4 6.10 6.36 -0.03
CA GLN A 4 7.41 5.72 0.06
C GLN A 4 7.19 4.23 0.29
N MET A 5 8.01 3.41 -0.34
CA MET A 5 8.00 1.97 -0.17
C MET A 5 9.37 1.50 0.29
N ILE A 6 9.40 0.63 1.29
CA ILE A 6 10.62 -0.10 1.60
C ILE A 6 10.95 -1.03 0.43
N GLN A 7 12.24 -1.32 0.22
CA GLN A 7 12.69 -2.12 -0.91
C GLN A 7 11.94 -3.46 -1.01
N ARG A 8 11.75 -4.15 0.12
CA ARG A 8 11.03 -5.43 0.16
C ARG A 8 9.61 -5.34 -0.39
N ALA A 9 8.87 -4.28 -0.06
CA ALA A 9 7.52 -4.09 -0.57
C ALA A 9 7.55 -3.71 -2.07
N ALA A 10 8.57 -2.97 -2.51
CA ALA A 10 8.78 -2.66 -3.92
C ALA A 10 9.12 -3.90 -4.75
N ASP A 11 9.89 -4.83 -4.22
CA ASP A 11 10.26 -6.07 -4.90
C ASP A 11 9.01 -6.89 -5.25
N VAL A 12 7.99 -6.92 -4.37
CA VAL A 12 6.72 -7.62 -4.64
C VAL A 12 6.03 -7.10 -5.90
N LEU A 13 6.10 -5.80 -6.21
CA LEU A 13 5.47 -5.23 -7.41
C LEU A 13 6.07 -5.80 -8.71
N PHE A 14 7.32 -6.25 -8.67
CA PHE A 14 8.00 -6.84 -9.83
C PHE A 14 7.80 -8.35 -9.96
N ASP A 15 7.38 -9.01 -8.88
CA ASP A 15 7.23 -10.46 -8.80
C ASP A 15 5.77 -10.94 -9.00
N VAL A 16 4.83 -10.02 -9.17
CA VAL A 16 3.39 -10.32 -9.36
C VAL A 16 2.92 -10.12 -10.79
N PRO A 17 1.86 -10.83 -11.24
CA PRO A 17 1.22 -10.58 -12.54
C PRO A 17 0.64 -9.16 -12.66
N ASP A 18 0.51 -8.65 -13.88
CA ASP A 18 0.01 -7.29 -14.17
C ASP A 18 -1.34 -6.99 -13.50
N GLU A 19 -2.29 -7.93 -13.51
CA GLU A 19 -3.60 -7.77 -12.86
C GLU A 19 -3.48 -7.49 -11.36
N VAL A 20 -2.53 -8.19 -10.72
CA VAL A 20 -2.26 -8.07 -9.28
C VAL A 20 -1.50 -6.78 -8.99
N HIS A 21 -0.58 -6.41 -9.88
CA HIS A 21 0.11 -5.13 -9.82
C HIS A 21 -0.88 -3.96 -9.87
N GLU A 22 -1.85 -3.98 -10.78
CA GLU A 22 -2.89 -2.95 -10.88
C GLU A 22 -3.76 -2.85 -9.62
N GLU A 23 -4.13 -3.98 -9.01
CA GLU A 23 -4.89 -3.99 -7.75
C GLU A 23 -4.08 -3.36 -6.61
N ILE A 24 -2.79 -3.70 -6.48
CA ILE A 24 -1.91 -3.11 -5.47
C ILE A 24 -1.78 -1.60 -5.66
N ILE A 25 -1.55 -1.14 -6.89
CA ILE A 25 -1.45 0.30 -7.19
C ILE A 25 -2.76 1.02 -6.85
N THR A 26 -3.91 0.42 -7.16
CA THR A 26 -5.23 0.95 -6.84
C THR A 26 -5.43 1.09 -5.32
N LEU A 27 -5.00 0.09 -4.55
CA LEU A 27 -5.08 0.12 -3.09
C LEU A 27 -4.19 1.21 -2.48
N ILE A 28 -2.98 1.39 -3.02
CA ILE A 28 -2.06 2.48 -2.62
C ILE A 28 -2.69 3.85 -2.90
N GLN A 29 -3.31 4.02 -4.08
CA GLN A 29 -3.98 5.28 -4.45
C GLN A 29 -5.14 5.59 -3.50
N ALA A 30 -6.00 4.60 -3.20
CA ALA A 30 -7.11 4.78 -2.28
C ALA A 30 -6.64 5.24 -0.89
N VAL A 31 -5.56 4.62 -0.37
CA VAL A 31 -4.95 5.00 0.90
C VAL A 31 -4.31 6.39 0.85
N ALA A 32 -3.73 6.79 -0.28
CA ALA A 32 -3.13 8.11 -0.45
C ALA A 32 -4.15 9.26 -0.56
N GLU A 33 -5.33 8.96 -1.07
CA GLU A 33 -6.43 9.93 -1.26
C GLU A 33 -7.34 10.06 -0.05
N ASP A 34 -7.35 9.07 0.85
CA ASP A 34 -8.18 9.08 2.05
C ASP A 34 -7.70 10.14 3.08
N PRO A 35 -8.52 11.19 3.36
CA PRO A 35 -8.18 12.22 4.32
C PRO A 35 -8.44 11.80 5.78
N GLU A 36 -9.16 10.71 6.05
CA GLU A 36 -9.55 10.26 7.39
C GLU A 36 -8.55 9.26 8.02
N THR A 37 -7.69 8.63 7.22
CA THR A 37 -6.60 7.76 7.68
C THR A 37 -5.45 8.53 8.32
N GLN A 38 -5.73 9.54 9.16
CA GLN A 38 -4.74 10.37 9.89
C GLN A 38 -4.13 9.69 11.12
N VAL A 39 -4.37 8.39 11.31
CA VAL A 39 -3.82 7.67 12.47
C VAL A 39 -2.30 7.56 12.27
N ALA A 40 -1.53 8.08 13.22
CA ALA A 40 -0.07 8.06 13.22
C ALA A 40 0.53 6.64 13.45
N ASP A 41 -0.31 5.62 13.44
CA ASP A 41 0.02 4.23 13.78
C ASP A 41 0.09 3.32 12.54
N LEU A 42 0.56 2.11 12.77
CA LEU A 42 0.54 1.00 11.82
C LEU A 42 -0.90 0.70 11.39
N ALA A 43 -1.16 0.75 10.09
CA ALA A 43 -2.45 0.52 9.48
C ALA A 43 -2.37 -0.54 8.37
N ALA A 44 -3.53 -1.11 8.05
CA ALA A 44 -3.68 -2.03 6.92
C ALA A 44 -4.89 -1.63 6.06
N ALA A 45 -4.73 -1.72 4.75
CA ALA A 45 -5.81 -1.61 3.78
C ALA A 45 -5.93 -2.93 3.02
N PHE A 46 -7.14 -3.26 2.59
CA PHE A 46 -7.46 -4.52 1.93
C PHE A 46 -8.26 -4.23 0.65
N GLY A 47 -7.78 -4.79 -0.45
CA GLY A 47 -8.51 -4.95 -1.69
C GLY A 47 -9.32 -6.24 -1.68
N GLU A 48 -9.60 -6.78 -2.87
CA GLU A 48 -10.34 -8.03 -3.01
C GLU A 48 -9.44 -9.23 -2.69
N TRP A 49 -8.19 -9.19 -3.17
CA TRP A 49 -7.19 -10.23 -2.97
C TRP A 49 -5.89 -9.68 -2.40
N CYS A 50 -5.67 -8.37 -2.47
CA CYS A 50 -4.45 -7.72 -2.04
C CYS A 50 -4.57 -7.02 -0.68
N TRP A 51 -3.44 -6.87 0.02
CA TRP A 51 -3.34 -6.07 1.23
C TRP A 51 -2.15 -5.12 1.15
N LEU A 52 -2.23 -4.03 1.92
CA LEU A 52 -1.19 -3.04 2.10
C LEU A 52 -1.02 -2.76 3.60
N VAL A 53 0.19 -2.92 4.13
CA VAL A 53 0.55 -2.47 5.48
C VAL A 53 1.37 -1.20 5.37
N TYR A 54 0.97 -0.16 6.09
CA TYR A 54 1.60 1.14 5.99
C TYR A 54 1.58 1.90 7.32
N THR A 55 2.40 2.95 7.39
CA THR A 55 2.26 4.00 8.40
C THR A 55 2.04 5.33 7.71
N ARG A 56 1.30 6.24 8.35
CA ARG A 56 1.12 7.60 7.86
C ARG A 56 1.77 8.58 8.82
N ARG A 57 2.64 9.44 8.30
CA ARG A 57 3.30 10.51 9.06
C ARG A 57 3.12 11.81 8.31
N GLY A 58 2.10 12.57 8.69
CA GLY A 58 1.73 13.82 8.01
C GLY A 58 1.28 13.56 6.57
N ASP A 59 2.08 14.04 5.61
CA ASP A 59 1.86 13.91 4.17
C ASP A 59 2.61 12.75 3.53
N VAL A 60 3.25 11.90 4.33
CA VAL A 60 3.98 10.72 3.88
C VAL A 60 3.25 9.45 4.30
N ILE A 61 3.04 8.56 3.33
CA ILE A 61 2.63 7.17 3.54
C ILE A 61 3.86 6.30 3.29
N GLU A 62 4.28 5.58 4.32
CA GLU A 62 5.37 4.61 4.24
C GLU A 62 4.77 3.21 4.22
N VAL A 63 4.86 2.55 3.07
CA VAL A 63 4.42 1.17 2.86
C VAL A 63 5.51 0.23 3.36
N LEU A 64 5.12 -0.62 4.31
CA LEU A 64 5.98 -1.56 5.02
C LEU A 64 5.86 -2.98 4.49
N ASP A 65 4.66 -3.36 4.02
CA ASP A 65 4.41 -4.68 3.45
C ASP A 65 3.26 -4.61 2.45
N VAL A 66 3.29 -5.50 1.47
CA VAL A 66 2.26 -5.63 0.44
C VAL A 66 2.24 -7.06 -0.06
N GLY A 67 1.08 -7.54 -0.44
CA GLY A 67 0.96 -8.86 -1.03
C GLY A 67 -0.47 -9.17 -1.42
N CYS A 68 -0.66 -10.33 -2.04
CA CYS A 68 -1.97 -10.78 -2.46
C CYS A 68 -2.15 -12.27 -2.17
N ALA A 69 -3.34 -12.63 -1.72
CA ALA A 69 -3.72 -14.00 -1.41
C ALA A 69 -4.31 -14.62 -2.67
N ARG A 70 -3.46 -15.16 -3.54
CA ARG A 70 -3.89 -15.94 -4.71
C ARG A 70 -3.12 -17.24 -4.79
#